data_AF-A0A843S1T6-F1
#
_entry.id   AF-A0A843S1T6-F1
#
_cell.length_a   1.000
_cell.length_b   1.000
_cell.length_c   1.000
_cell.angle_alpha   90.00
_cell.angle_beta   90.00
_cell.angle_gamma   90.00
#
_symmetry.space_group_name_H-M   'P 1'
#
loop_
_entity.id
_entity.type
_entity.pdbx_description
1 polymer ?
#
loop_
_entity_poly.entity_id
_entity_poly.type
_entity_poly.pdbx_seq_one_letter_code
_entity_poly.pdbx_strand_id
1 'polypeptide(L)'
;MKTAFSFAKLMPVIAAAACGTLMNTASAEALSLTGASVYDINAGGVYVGNGWDTTGGNGAANLYLLTTPNDASSFINSGNGATTSLNQDLSNPGSYTFYFRTDGGGFNWPTSLAGLNLFFNGANNTPGVSAYVPFNVVHPAVAAFGGNSLGINGGDVQAANSLSFSVGNTTLTLSNFTLFDYANPAAPNAVPDLVGVFNSAPNGLADYSGSFTVNVSAVPEPGQWAMMAGGIGLLAAMRRRKQAKQ
;
A
#
# COMPACT_ATOMS: atom_id res chain seq x y z
N MET A 1 -5.72 -92.07 15.00
CA MET A 1 -5.82 -91.00 16.02
C MET A 1 -6.09 -89.69 15.29
N LYS A 2 -7.12 -88.98 15.76
CA LYS A 2 -7.59 -87.68 15.23
C LYS A 2 -6.55 -86.59 15.52
N THR A 3 -6.29 -85.70 14.57
CA THR A 3 -5.88 -84.32 14.85
C THR A 3 -6.34 -83.41 13.72
N ALA A 4 -7.10 -82.38 14.12
CA ALA A 4 -7.69 -81.33 13.30
C ALA A 4 -6.66 -80.23 13.02
N PHE A 5 -6.80 -79.50 11.91
CA PHE A 5 -6.32 -78.12 11.84
C PHE A 5 -7.34 -77.21 11.16
N SER A 6 -7.45 -76.04 11.77
CA SER A 6 -8.49 -75.02 11.70
C SER A 6 -8.35 -74.12 10.48
N PHE A 7 -9.49 -73.70 9.90
CA PHE A 7 -9.56 -72.60 8.93
C PHE A 7 -9.52 -71.26 9.68
N ALA A 8 -8.43 -70.50 9.52
CA ALA A 8 -8.39 -69.10 9.93
C ALA A 8 -8.95 -68.20 8.81
N LYS A 9 -10.04 -67.50 9.11
CA LYS A 9 -10.61 -66.42 8.28
C LYS A 9 -9.62 -65.25 8.21
N LEU A 10 -9.18 -64.88 7.01
CA LEU A 10 -8.62 -63.55 6.75
C LEU A 10 -9.78 -62.54 6.60
N MET A 11 -9.85 -61.56 7.50
CA MET A 11 -10.62 -60.34 7.29
C MET A 11 -9.71 -59.27 6.66
N PRO A 12 -10.16 -58.53 5.63
CA PRO A 12 -9.42 -57.39 5.13
C PRO A 12 -9.63 -56.19 6.06
N VAL A 13 -8.53 -55.65 6.60
CA VAL A 13 -8.50 -54.33 7.24
C VAL A 13 -8.60 -53.27 6.15
N ILE A 14 -9.73 -52.58 6.08
CA ILE A 14 -9.87 -51.36 5.28
C ILE A 14 -9.15 -50.24 6.02
N ALA A 15 -7.92 -49.92 5.60
CA ALA A 15 -7.25 -48.70 6.02
C ALA A 15 -7.88 -47.52 5.26
N ALA A 16 -8.81 -46.82 5.91
CA ALA A 16 -9.29 -45.53 5.43
C ALA A 16 -8.15 -44.50 5.61
N ALA A 17 -7.47 -44.17 4.51
CA ALA A 17 -6.55 -43.05 4.47
C ALA A 17 -7.36 -41.74 4.54
N ALA A 18 -7.52 -41.21 5.75
CA ALA A 18 -7.97 -39.84 5.95
C ALA A 18 -6.86 -38.91 5.43
N CYS A 19 -6.98 -38.49 4.17
CA CYS A 19 -6.18 -37.41 3.60
C CYS A 19 -6.68 -36.10 4.23
N GLY A 20 -6.19 -35.81 5.44
CA GLY A 20 -6.36 -34.51 6.06
C GLY A 20 -5.58 -33.51 5.24
N THR A 21 -6.27 -32.72 4.42
CA THR A 21 -5.74 -31.48 3.89
C THR A 21 -5.36 -30.62 5.09
N LEU A 22 -4.05 -30.51 5.35
CA LEU A 22 -3.50 -29.46 6.19
C LEU A 22 -3.88 -28.14 5.52
N MET A 23 -5.01 -27.56 5.94
CA MET A 23 -5.33 -26.17 5.67
C MET A 23 -4.28 -25.37 6.41
N ASN A 24 -3.19 -25.07 5.72
CA ASN A 24 -2.26 -24.06 6.16
C ASN A 24 -3.05 -22.75 6.10
N THR A 25 -3.61 -22.31 7.23
CA THR A 25 -4.17 -20.97 7.36
C THR A 25 -3.00 -20.02 7.23
N ALA A 26 -2.68 -19.62 6.01
CA ALA A 26 -1.79 -18.51 5.77
C ALA A 26 -2.45 -17.31 6.45
N SER A 27 -1.87 -16.86 7.56
CA SER A 27 -2.25 -15.57 8.14
C SER A 27 -2.04 -14.53 7.03
N ALA A 28 -3.10 -13.82 6.64
CA ALA A 28 -2.96 -12.71 5.72
C ALA A 28 -1.98 -11.72 6.35
N GLU A 29 -0.84 -11.47 5.69
CA GLU A 29 0.06 -10.40 6.11
C GLU A 29 -0.72 -9.09 6.05
N ALA A 30 -0.75 -8.37 7.18
CA ALA A 30 -1.41 -7.07 7.27
C ALA A 30 -0.71 -6.09 6.33
N LEU A 31 -1.50 -5.29 5.61
CA LEU A 31 -1.00 -4.18 4.81
C LEU A 31 -1.14 -2.91 5.64
N SER A 32 -0.04 -2.31 6.04
CA SER A 32 -0.02 -1.02 6.73
C SER A 32 0.85 -0.01 5.98
N LEU A 33 0.33 1.20 5.78
CA LEU A 33 1.11 2.35 5.35
C LEU A 33 1.89 2.89 6.56
N THR A 34 3.21 2.74 6.52
CA THR A 34 4.11 3.09 7.63
C THR A 34 4.94 4.34 7.38
N GLY A 35 4.92 4.86 6.16
CA GLY A 35 5.49 6.16 5.87
C GLY A 35 5.25 6.63 4.45
N ALA A 36 5.50 7.92 4.23
CA ALA A 36 5.49 8.54 2.92
C ALA A 36 6.56 9.63 2.85
N SER A 37 7.02 9.90 1.63
CA SER A 37 7.79 11.10 1.33
C SER A 37 7.30 11.73 0.03
N VAL A 38 7.34 13.05 -0.03
CA VAL A 38 7.13 13.83 -1.25
C VAL A 38 8.38 14.62 -1.55
N TYR A 39 8.80 14.66 -2.80
CA TYR A 39 10.10 15.22 -3.17
C TYR A 39 10.08 15.83 -4.56
N ASP A 40 11.05 16.69 -4.83
CA ASP A 40 11.13 17.45 -6.05
C ASP A 40 11.88 16.69 -7.16
N ILE A 41 11.37 16.79 -8.39
CA ILE A 41 11.97 16.13 -9.55
C ILE A 41 12.13 17.18 -10.65
N ASN A 42 13.36 17.35 -11.15
CA ASN A 42 13.62 18.30 -12.23
C ASN A 42 13.04 17.82 -13.57
N ALA A 43 13.06 18.69 -14.58
CA ALA A 43 12.54 18.38 -15.92
C ALA A 43 13.26 17.21 -16.63
N GLY A 44 14.46 16.83 -16.15
CA GLY A 44 15.19 15.64 -16.63
C GLY A 44 14.79 14.34 -15.95
N GLY A 45 13.81 14.36 -15.04
CA GLY A 45 13.38 13.17 -14.29
C GLY A 45 14.32 12.78 -13.16
N VAL A 46 15.10 13.73 -12.63
CA VAL A 46 16.09 13.50 -11.56
C VAL A 46 15.62 14.17 -10.27
N TYR A 47 15.62 13.43 -9.17
CA TYR A 47 15.44 13.97 -7.82
C TYR A 47 16.60 14.91 -7.45
N VAL A 48 16.31 16.08 -6.88
CA VAL A 48 17.32 17.13 -6.65
C VAL A 48 17.57 17.47 -5.18
N GLY A 49 17.03 16.69 -4.25
CA GLY A 49 17.41 16.76 -2.84
C GLY A 49 16.43 17.48 -1.91
N ASN A 50 15.29 17.97 -2.40
CA ASN A 50 14.29 18.62 -1.53
C ASN A 50 13.04 17.76 -1.37
N GLY A 51 12.44 17.85 -0.19
CA GLY A 51 11.17 17.19 0.07
C GLY A 51 10.84 17.16 1.55
N TRP A 52 9.75 16.45 1.83
CA TRP A 52 9.22 16.24 3.16
C TRP A 52 8.91 14.76 3.35
N ASP A 53 9.05 14.29 4.58
CA ASP A 53 8.72 12.91 4.92
C ASP A 53 7.96 12.78 6.24
N THR A 54 7.36 11.63 6.46
CA THR A 54 6.51 11.39 7.63
C THR A 54 7.28 11.09 8.93
N THR A 55 8.60 10.98 8.87
CA THR A 55 9.44 10.59 10.01
C THR A 55 10.07 11.82 10.64
N GLY A 56 9.66 12.13 11.86
CA GLY A 56 10.26 13.23 12.61
C GLY A 56 11.69 12.94 13.08
N GLY A 57 12.49 14.00 13.26
CA GLY A 57 13.79 13.94 13.93
C GLY A 57 14.93 13.33 13.09
N ASN A 58 14.73 13.16 11.78
CA ASN A 58 15.73 12.64 10.85
C ASN A 58 16.46 13.73 10.03
N GLY A 59 16.16 15.01 10.29
CA GLY A 59 16.74 16.16 9.59
C GLY A 59 15.96 16.62 8.35
N ALA A 60 14.99 15.84 7.87
CA ALA A 60 14.04 16.27 6.86
C ALA A 60 12.88 17.06 7.51
N ALA A 61 12.23 17.92 6.72
CA ALA A 61 11.02 18.61 7.15
C ALA A 61 9.80 17.65 7.09
N ASN A 62 8.80 17.90 7.93
CA ASN A 62 7.71 16.94 8.11
C ASN A 62 6.63 17.05 7.04
N LEU A 63 6.19 15.88 6.57
CA LEU A 63 4.98 15.65 5.79
C LEU A 63 3.87 15.20 6.73
N TYR A 64 2.81 15.99 6.84
CA TYR A 64 1.65 15.65 7.67
C TYR A 64 0.50 15.14 6.80
N LEU A 65 -0.02 13.96 7.11
CA LEU A 65 -1.16 13.35 6.42
C LEU A 65 -2.44 13.52 7.23
N LEU A 66 -3.54 13.64 6.50
CA LEU A 66 -4.90 13.83 7.00
C LEU A 66 -5.84 12.86 6.30
N THR A 67 -6.87 12.40 7.00
CA THR A 67 -7.98 11.63 6.40
C THR A 67 -9.13 12.51 5.91
N THR A 68 -9.21 13.75 6.39
CA THR A 68 -10.21 14.75 5.99
C THR A 68 -9.51 16.01 5.48
N PRO A 69 -9.92 16.58 4.33
CA PRO A 69 -9.23 17.73 3.76
C PRO A 69 -9.41 18.97 4.64
N ASN A 70 -8.30 19.63 4.97
CA ASN A 70 -8.24 20.85 5.79
C ASN A 70 -8.72 20.68 7.25
N ASP A 71 -8.71 19.46 7.81
CA ASP A 71 -9.16 19.20 9.18
C ASP A 71 -7.99 18.76 10.07
N ALA A 72 -7.45 19.70 10.86
CA ALA A 72 -6.35 19.42 11.78
C ALA A 72 -6.67 18.34 12.83
N SER A 73 -7.94 18.02 13.10
CA SER A 73 -8.29 16.92 13.99
C SER A 73 -8.09 15.54 13.35
N SER A 74 -7.92 15.50 12.03
CA SER A 74 -7.78 14.27 11.23
C SER A 74 -6.33 13.89 10.90
N PHE A 75 -5.35 14.54 11.52
CA PHE A 75 -3.94 14.17 11.36
C PHE A 75 -3.70 12.72 11.80
N ILE A 76 -3.01 11.96 10.94
CA ILE A 76 -2.65 10.55 11.21
C ILE A 76 -1.17 10.35 11.52
N ASN A 77 -0.39 11.43 11.44
CA ASN A 77 0.94 11.55 12.01
C ASN A 77 1.10 12.98 12.56
N SER A 78 1.80 13.14 13.69
CA SER A 78 1.88 14.43 14.37
C SER A 78 3.17 14.58 15.15
N GLY A 79 3.85 15.73 15.05
CA GLY A 79 5.08 16.03 15.77
C GLY A 79 6.34 15.90 14.90
N ASN A 80 7.51 15.85 15.54
CA ASN A 80 8.84 15.75 14.92
C ASN A 80 9.76 14.76 15.65
N GLY A 81 9.18 13.69 16.20
CA GLY A 81 9.96 12.65 16.87
C GLY A 81 10.08 11.40 15.99
N ALA A 82 11.15 10.64 16.14
CA ALA A 82 11.27 9.34 15.45
C ALA A 82 10.13 8.35 15.83
N THR A 83 9.45 8.59 16.96
CA THR A 83 8.30 7.80 17.43
C THR A 83 6.95 8.31 16.92
N THR A 84 6.90 9.41 16.15
CA THR A 84 5.65 9.97 15.62
C THR A 84 5.30 9.39 14.24
N SER A 85 5.70 8.14 14.01
CA SER A 85 5.60 7.47 12.71
C SER A 85 4.16 7.16 12.33
N LEU A 86 3.89 7.21 11.03
CA LEU A 86 2.64 6.76 10.43
C LEU A 86 2.46 5.25 10.63
N ASN A 87 1.24 4.79 10.90
CA ASN A 87 0.89 3.38 10.91
C ASN A 87 -0.60 3.23 10.59
N GLN A 88 -0.95 3.31 9.31
CA GLN A 88 -2.33 3.17 8.87
C GLN A 88 -2.63 1.78 8.34
N ASP A 89 -3.60 1.11 8.95
CA ASP A 89 -4.07 -0.19 8.51
C ASP A 89 -4.89 -0.06 7.22
N LEU A 90 -4.40 -0.71 6.18
CA LEU A 90 -4.98 -0.80 4.85
C LEU A 90 -5.32 -2.25 4.49
N SER A 91 -5.46 -3.14 5.48
CA SER A 91 -5.70 -4.57 5.24
C SER A 91 -7.11 -4.84 4.68
N ASN A 92 -8.05 -3.92 4.84
CA ASN A 92 -9.39 -4.04 4.30
C ASN A 92 -9.45 -3.54 2.84
N PRO A 93 -10.07 -4.29 1.91
CA PRO A 93 -10.32 -3.79 0.57
C PRO A 93 -11.15 -2.51 0.58
N GLY A 94 -10.77 -1.54 -0.24
CA GLY A 94 -11.40 -0.23 -0.24
C GLY A 94 -10.56 0.83 -0.96
N SER A 95 -11.11 2.04 -1.06
CA SER A 95 -10.39 3.21 -1.55
C SER A 95 -10.06 4.13 -0.38
N TYR A 96 -8.79 4.48 -0.25
CA TYR A 96 -8.28 5.32 0.82
C TYR A 96 -7.66 6.56 0.20
N THR A 97 -8.21 7.72 0.53
CA THR A 97 -7.64 9.01 0.12
C THR A 97 -7.00 9.67 1.33
N PHE A 98 -5.73 10.03 1.17
CA PHE A 98 -4.99 10.80 2.14
C PHE A 98 -4.74 12.19 1.56
N TYR A 99 -5.00 13.20 2.36
CA TYR A 99 -4.58 14.56 2.09
C TYR A 99 -3.29 14.81 2.84
N PHE A 100 -2.50 15.77 2.40
CA PHE A 100 -1.28 16.09 3.11
C PHE A 100 -0.95 17.58 3.04
N ARG A 101 -0.17 18.02 4.05
CA ARG A 101 0.33 19.39 4.22
C ARG A 101 1.82 19.36 4.50
N THR A 102 2.51 20.35 3.96
CA THR A 102 3.89 20.66 4.29
C THR A 102 4.05 22.17 4.35
N ASP A 103 4.85 22.65 5.30
CA ASP A 103 5.06 24.08 5.49
C ASP A 103 5.61 24.75 4.22
N GLY A 104 5.03 25.89 3.85
CA GLY A 104 5.47 26.66 2.69
C GLY A 104 6.64 27.60 2.94
N GLY A 105 6.91 27.92 4.21
CA GLY A 105 7.91 28.89 4.63
C GLY A 105 9.35 28.39 4.64
N GLY A 106 9.57 27.08 4.69
CA GLY A 106 10.90 26.47 4.80
C GLY A 106 11.57 26.13 3.47
N PHE A 107 10.80 25.92 2.39
CA PHE A 107 11.32 25.41 1.11
C PHE A 107 10.58 26.00 -0.09
N ASN A 108 11.32 26.59 -1.03
CA ASN A 108 10.79 26.91 -2.36
C ASN A 108 10.90 25.66 -3.23
N TRP A 109 9.76 25.10 -3.65
CA TRP A 109 9.71 23.97 -4.58
C TRP A 109 10.17 24.45 -5.97
N PRO A 110 11.39 24.11 -6.42
CA PRO A 110 12.00 24.80 -7.55
C PRO A 110 11.77 24.07 -8.87
N THR A 111 10.98 22.99 -8.88
CA THR A 111 10.90 22.05 -10.00
C THR A 111 9.48 21.86 -10.54
N SER A 112 9.39 21.35 -11.77
CA SER A 112 8.14 21.17 -12.51
C SER A 112 7.40 19.86 -12.17
N LEU A 113 8.05 18.93 -11.46
CA LEU A 113 7.49 17.62 -11.15
C LEU A 113 7.58 17.35 -9.65
N ALA A 114 6.61 16.59 -9.16
CA ALA A 114 6.57 16.09 -7.80
C ALA A 114 6.63 14.58 -7.78
N GLY A 115 7.46 14.03 -6.89
CA GLY A 115 7.58 12.62 -6.59
C GLY A 115 6.87 12.25 -5.29
N LEU A 116 6.46 10.98 -5.21
CA LEU A 116 5.86 10.35 -4.04
C LEU A 116 6.50 8.98 -3.84
N ASN A 117 6.88 8.67 -2.60
CA ASN A 117 7.18 7.31 -2.17
C ASN A 117 6.21 6.91 -1.06
N LEU A 118 5.72 5.67 -1.10
CA LEU A 118 4.92 5.06 -0.03
C LEU A 118 5.65 3.83 0.51
N PHE A 119 5.76 3.77 1.84
CA PHE A 119 6.47 2.74 2.59
C PHE A 119 5.46 1.93 3.39
N PHE A 120 5.62 0.60 3.35
CA PHE A 120 4.65 -0.32 3.92
C PHE A 120 5.31 -1.25 4.92
N ASN A 121 4.55 -1.68 5.92
CA ASN A 121 4.91 -2.76 6.85
C ASN A 121 6.28 -2.56 7.54
N GLY A 122 6.66 -1.30 7.79
CA GLY A 122 7.92 -0.94 8.47
C GLY A 122 9.16 -1.01 7.57
N ALA A 123 9.02 -1.27 6.27
CA ALA A 123 10.11 -1.32 5.31
C ALA A 123 10.59 0.10 4.92
N ASN A 124 11.17 0.83 5.87
CA ASN A 124 11.44 2.26 5.73
C ASN A 124 12.56 2.63 4.74
N ASN A 125 13.34 1.66 4.26
CA ASN A 125 14.41 1.86 3.25
C ASN A 125 14.01 1.46 1.84
N THR A 126 12.83 0.85 1.66
CA THR A 126 12.41 0.27 0.39
C THR A 126 10.96 0.65 0.13
N PRO A 127 10.69 1.68 -0.68
CA PRO A 127 9.32 2.04 -1.00
C PRO A 127 8.64 0.90 -1.75
N GLY A 128 7.36 0.65 -1.44
CA GLY A 128 6.54 -0.32 -2.17
C GLY A 128 5.87 0.28 -3.39
N VAL A 129 5.63 1.60 -3.36
CA VAL A 129 5.06 2.38 -4.47
C VAL A 129 5.87 3.66 -4.62
N SER A 130 6.19 4.01 -5.85
CA SER A 130 6.84 5.27 -6.19
C SER A 130 6.26 5.86 -7.46
N ALA A 131 5.90 7.13 -7.41
CA ALA A 131 5.21 7.82 -8.48
C ALA A 131 5.72 9.23 -8.68
N TYR A 132 5.39 9.82 -9.83
CA TYR A 132 5.57 11.24 -10.07
C TYR A 132 4.44 11.82 -10.90
N VAL A 133 4.25 13.14 -10.77
CA VAL A 133 3.25 13.94 -11.48
C VAL A 133 3.80 15.35 -11.78
N PRO A 134 3.25 16.06 -12.77
CA PRO A 134 3.44 17.50 -12.89
C PRO A 134 2.98 18.23 -11.63
N PHE A 135 3.80 19.16 -11.16
CA PHE A 135 3.51 20.04 -10.04
C PHE A 135 2.46 21.09 -10.44
N ASN A 136 1.58 21.50 -9.51
CA ASN A 136 0.49 22.46 -9.73
C ASN A 136 -0.51 22.07 -10.85
N VAL A 137 -0.73 20.77 -11.07
CA VAL A 137 -1.70 20.29 -12.06
C VAL A 137 -2.85 19.58 -11.36
N VAL A 138 -4.07 19.94 -11.75
CA VAL A 138 -5.31 19.30 -11.29
C VAL A 138 -5.52 18.00 -12.06
N HIS A 139 -5.69 16.89 -11.34
CA HIS A 139 -5.88 15.54 -11.89
C HIS A 139 -4.80 15.11 -12.91
N PRO A 140 -3.50 15.15 -12.55
CA PRO A 140 -2.43 14.72 -13.44
C PRO A 140 -2.50 13.21 -13.65
N ALA A 141 -2.00 12.75 -14.80
CA ALA A 141 -1.73 11.33 -15.01
C ALA A 141 -0.55 10.91 -14.11
N VAL A 142 -0.79 9.93 -13.24
CA VAL A 142 0.23 9.38 -12.35
C VAL A 142 1.11 8.40 -13.11
N ALA A 143 2.43 8.57 -13.02
CA ALA A 143 3.40 7.68 -13.64
C ALA A 143 4.33 7.06 -12.60
N ALA A 144 4.80 5.83 -12.84
CA ALA A 144 5.75 5.16 -11.96
C ALA A 144 7.12 5.87 -11.99
N PHE A 145 7.75 6.03 -10.83
CA PHE A 145 9.08 6.61 -10.71
C PHE A 145 10.11 5.57 -10.28
N GLY A 146 11.23 5.49 -10.98
CA GLY A 146 12.30 4.52 -10.74
C GLY A 146 13.69 5.12 -10.56
N GLY A 147 13.80 6.44 -10.31
CA GLY A 147 15.08 7.09 -10.03
C GLY A 147 15.50 6.98 -8.56
N ASN A 148 16.62 7.63 -8.22
CA ASN A 148 16.94 7.97 -6.84
C ASN A 148 15.88 8.94 -6.29
N SER A 149 15.56 8.84 -5.01
CA SER A 149 14.43 9.57 -4.40
C SER A 149 14.62 9.81 -2.91
N LEU A 150 13.76 10.62 -2.29
CA LEU A 150 13.78 10.85 -0.85
C LEU A 150 13.23 9.64 -0.08
N GLY A 151 14.03 9.09 0.84
CA GLY A 151 13.57 8.10 1.83
C GLY A 151 12.91 8.74 3.05
N ILE A 152 12.49 7.92 4.01
CA ILE A 152 11.93 8.40 5.30
C ILE A 152 12.92 8.25 6.47
N ASN A 153 14.18 7.91 6.18
CA ASN A 153 15.23 7.68 7.18
C ASN A 153 16.33 8.76 7.14
N GLY A 154 16.02 9.95 6.61
CA GLY A 154 16.98 11.06 6.49
C GLY A 154 18.01 10.91 5.37
N GLY A 155 17.72 10.07 4.37
CA GLY A 155 18.61 9.84 3.24
C GLY A 155 17.87 9.37 1.99
N ASP A 156 18.63 9.19 0.93
CA ASP A 156 18.10 8.82 -0.37
C ASP A 156 17.82 7.32 -0.48
N VAL A 157 16.79 6.95 -1.23
CA VAL A 157 16.41 5.57 -1.53
C VAL A 157 16.13 5.39 -3.02
N GLN A 158 16.34 4.18 -3.50
CA GLN A 158 15.91 3.78 -4.83
C GLN A 158 14.37 3.69 -4.87
N ALA A 159 13.75 4.39 -5.81
CA ALA A 159 12.31 4.36 -6.00
C ALA A 159 11.83 2.99 -6.53
N ALA A 160 10.58 2.63 -6.20
CA ALA A 160 9.99 1.31 -6.45
C ALA A 160 9.76 0.99 -7.94
N ASN A 161 9.70 2.02 -8.80
CA ASN A 161 9.30 1.89 -10.20
C ASN A 161 7.97 1.13 -10.38
N SER A 162 7.04 1.32 -9.45
CA SER A 162 5.74 0.65 -9.45
C SER A 162 4.67 1.54 -8.86
N LEU A 163 3.48 1.50 -9.46
CA LEU A 163 2.25 2.09 -8.91
C LEU A 163 1.47 1.10 -8.06
N SER A 164 1.97 -0.11 -7.85
CA SER A 164 1.30 -1.15 -7.08
C SER A 164 2.24 -1.92 -6.17
N PHE A 165 1.72 -2.31 -5.02
CA PHE A 165 2.41 -3.12 -4.01
C PHE A 165 1.49 -4.25 -3.59
N SER A 166 2.01 -5.46 -3.47
CA SER A 166 1.24 -6.62 -3.04
C SER A 166 1.89 -7.27 -1.83
N VAL A 167 1.06 -7.64 -0.85
CA VAL A 167 1.47 -8.36 0.35
C VAL A 167 0.39 -9.37 0.70
N GLY A 168 0.80 -10.61 0.97
CA GLY A 168 -0.13 -11.73 1.12
C GLY A 168 -1.15 -11.81 -0.03
N ASN A 169 -2.43 -11.75 0.34
CA ASN A 169 -3.57 -11.78 -0.59
C ASN A 169 -4.15 -10.40 -0.87
N THR A 170 -3.37 -9.33 -0.74
CA THR A 170 -3.83 -7.96 -0.91
C THR A 170 -2.94 -7.23 -1.89
N THR A 171 -3.55 -6.53 -2.86
CA THR A 171 -2.87 -5.62 -3.77
C THR A 171 -3.36 -4.21 -3.54
N LEU A 172 -2.42 -3.30 -3.34
CA LEU A 172 -2.61 -1.86 -3.31
C LEU A 172 -2.17 -1.27 -4.64
N THR A 173 -2.98 -0.36 -5.19
CA THR A 173 -2.66 0.40 -6.40
C THR A 173 -2.87 1.89 -6.15
N LEU A 174 -1.86 2.71 -6.44
CA LEU A 174 -1.96 4.16 -6.46
C LEU A 174 -2.74 4.61 -7.70
N SER A 175 -3.80 5.38 -7.48
CA SER A 175 -4.71 5.83 -8.53
C SER A 175 -4.74 7.35 -8.71
N ASN A 176 -4.30 8.09 -7.71
CA ASN A 176 -4.24 9.54 -7.75
C ASN A 176 -3.05 10.03 -6.93
N PHE A 177 -2.40 11.09 -7.40
CA PHE A 177 -1.40 11.87 -6.68
C PHE A 177 -1.43 13.30 -7.22
N THR A 178 -1.53 14.29 -6.34
CA THR A 178 -1.50 15.71 -6.68
C THR A 178 -0.68 16.45 -5.63
N LEU A 179 0.06 17.47 -6.05
CA LEU A 179 0.75 18.41 -5.18
C LEU A 179 0.64 19.82 -5.77
N PHE A 180 0.34 20.79 -4.90
CA PHE A 180 0.16 22.21 -5.21
C PHE A 180 0.99 23.06 -4.25
N ASP A 181 1.55 24.15 -4.77
CA ASP A 181 2.08 25.22 -3.93
C ASP A 181 0.99 26.05 -3.27
N TYR A 182 1.43 26.88 -2.32
CA TYR A 182 0.60 27.82 -1.60
C TYR A 182 0.02 28.94 -2.48
N ALA A 183 0.60 29.21 -3.65
CA ALA A 183 0.19 30.29 -4.55
C ALA A 183 -0.88 29.84 -5.56
N ASN A 184 -0.94 28.54 -5.84
CA ASN A 184 -1.85 27.89 -6.78
C ASN A 184 -2.63 26.76 -6.08
N PRO A 185 -3.30 27.04 -4.95
CA PRO A 185 -4.00 26.01 -4.21
C PRO A 185 -5.20 25.49 -5.02
N ALA A 186 -5.43 24.18 -5.00
CA ALA A 186 -6.56 23.56 -5.69
C ALA A 186 -7.48 22.82 -4.71
N ALA A 187 -8.79 22.83 -5.01
CA ALA A 187 -9.78 22.08 -4.23
C ALA A 187 -9.49 20.56 -4.28
N PRO A 188 -9.76 19.81 -3.20
CA PRO A 188 -10.39 20.26 -1.95
C PRO A 188 -9.40 20.89 -0.95
N ASN A 189 -8.12 21.01 -1.30
CA ASN A 189 -7.05 21.46 -0.41
C ASN A 189 -6.81 22.97 -0.41
N ALA A 190 -7.79 23.76 -0.87
CA ALA A 190 -7.62 25.14 -1.32
C ALA A 190 -7.33 26.20 -0.23
N VAL A 191 -7.01 25.81 0.99
CA VAL A 191 -6.77 26.71 2.11
C VAL A 191 -5.67 26.09 2.96
N PRO A 192 -4.52 26.74 3.17
CA PRO A 192 -3.79 26.26 4.33
C PRO A 192 -2.83 27.23 5.01
N ASP A 193 -3.01 27.36 6.31
CA ASP A 193 -1.93 27.40 7.29
C ASP A 193 -2.36 26.44 8.39
N LEU A 194 -1.86 25.20 8.35
CA LEU A 194 -2.23 24.11 9.27
C LEU A 194 -1.01 23.53 9.98
N VAL A 195 0.18 23.67 9.39
CA VAL A 195 1.40 23.02 9.86
C VAL A 195 2.56 23.99 9.84
N GLY A 196 3.59 23.68 10.62
CA GLY A 196 4.90 24.27 10.50
C GLY A 196 5.92 23.23 10.07
N VAL A 197 7.14 23.66 9.74
CA VAL A 197 8.23 22.79 9.23
C VAL A 197 8.39 21.51 10.06
N PHE A 198 8.24 21.61 11.38
CA PHE A 198 8.45 20.52 12.32
C PHE A 198 7.31 20.36 13.34
N ASN A 199 6.12 20.87 13.08
CA ASN A 199 4.97 20.64 13.96
C ASN A 199 3.63 20.69 13.20
N SER A 200 2.59 20.10 13.79
CA SER A 200 1.24 20.07 13.23
C SER A 200 0.37 21.24 13.73
N ALA A 201 0.99 22.43 13.82
CA ALA A 201 0.29 23.65 14.20
C ALA A 201 0.55 24.76 13.16
N PRO A 202 -0.44 25.63 12.92
CA PRO A 202 -0.28 26.79 12.04
C PRO A 202 0.87 27.69 12.48
N ASN A 203 1.61 28.28 11.54
CA ASN A 203 2.75 29.15 11.82
C ASN A 203 2.66 30.54 11.16
N GLY A 204 1.53 30.85 10.52
CA GLY A 204 1.28 32.11 9.80
C GLY A 204 1.72 32.10 8.35
N LEU A 205 2.20 30.97 7.81
CA LEU A 205 2.64 30.81 6.43
C LEU A 205 1.73 29.84 5.70
N ALA A 206 1.55 30.08 4.40
CA ALA A 206 0.67 29.23 3.63
C ALA A 206 1.35 27.89 3.29
N ASP A 207 0.67 26.75 3.47
CA ASP A 207 1.24 25.42 3.23
C ASP A 207 1.22 25.03 1.74
N TYR A 208 2.16 24.16 1.34
CA TYR A 208 1.93 23.29 0.19
C TYR A 208 0.87 22.24 0.54
N SER A 209 0.18 21.76 -0.48
CA SER A 209 -0.94 20.84 -0.25
C SER A 209 -1.11 19.84 -1.35
N GLY A 210 -1.64 18.66 -0.98
CA GLY A 210 -1.87 17.64 -1.97
C GLY A 210 -2.69 16.48 -1.44
N SER A 211 -2.81 15.48 -2.28
CA SER A 211 -3.54 14.28 -1.95
C SER A 211 -3.01 13.10 -2.74
N PHE A 212 -3.23 11.91 -2.23
CA PHE A 212 -3.06 10.68 -2.99
C PHE A 212 -4.15 9.68 -2.61
N THR A 213 -4.51 8.83 -3.56
CA THR A 213 -5.55 7.81 -3.37
C THR A 213 -5.00 6.44 -3.73
N VAL A 214 -5.12 5.51 -2.79
CA VAL A 214 -4.76 4.10 -2.97
C VAL A 214 -6.01 3.24 -2.97
N ASN A 215 -6.08 2.29 -3.90
CA ASN A 215 -7.13 1.30 -3.97
C ASN A 215 -6.57 -0.05 -3.53
N VAL A 216 -7.19 -0.63 -2.53
CA VAL A 216 -6.83 -1.93 -1.96
C VAL A 216 -7.85 -2.96 -2.44
N SER A 217 -7.35 -4.07 -2.95
CA SER A 217 -8.16 -5.19 -3.43
C SER A 217 -7.62 -6.51 -2.91
N ALA A 218 -8.53 -7.46 -2.68
CA ALA A 218 -8.13 -8.83 -2.41
C ALA A 218 -7.65 -9.50 -3.70
N VAL A 219 -6.53 -10.21 -3.62
CA VAL A 219 -6.02 -11.12 -4.64
C VAL A 219 -6.69 -12.47 -4.44
N PRO A 220 -7.51 -12.95 -5.39
CA PRO A 220 -8.13 -14.27 -5.26
C PRO A 220 -7.06 -15.36 -5.17
N GLU A 221 -7.15 -16.22 -4.16
CA GLU A 221 -6.16 -17.29 -4.00
C GLU A 221 -6.19 -18.26 -5.19
N PRO A 222 -5.03 -18.75 -5.66
CA PRO A 222 -4.97 -19.79 -6.71
C PRO A 222 -5.80 -21.04 -6.38
N GLY A 223 -5.93 -21.37 -5.09
CA GLY A 223 -6.77 -22.47 -4.61
C GLY A 223 -8.26 -22.29 -4.89
N GLN A 224 -8.78 -21.06 -4.87
CA GLN A 224 -10.20 -20.80 -5.21
C GLN A 224 -10.47 -21.09 -6.69
N TRP A 225 -9.52 -20.76 -7.57
CA TRP A 225 -9.59 -21.11 -8.98
C TRP A 225 -9.49 -22.62 -9.21
N ALA A 226 -8.59 -23.31 -8.51
CA ALA A 226 -8.46 -24.75 -8.58
C ALA A 226 -9.72 -25.48 -8.06
N MET A 227 -10.37 -24.97 -7.01
CA MET A 227 -11.63 -25.52 -6.49
C MET A 227 -12.81 -25.22 -7.41
N MET A 228 -12.90 -24.03 -8.01
CA MET A 228 -13.92 -23.74 -9.03
C MET A 228 -13.73 -24.62 -10.28
N ALA A 229 -12.51 -24.71 -10.80
CA ALA A 229 -12.21 -25.54 -11.96
C ALA A 229 -12.44 -27.03 -11.66
N GLY A 230 -12.03 -27.49 -10.48
CA GLY A 230 -12.28 -28.85 -9.98
C GLY A 230 -13.77 -29.15 -9.83
N GLY A 231 -14.55 -28.23 -9.26
CA GLY A 231 -16.00 -28.35 -9.12
C GLY A 231 -16.73 -28.43 -10.46
N ILE A 232 -16.36 -27.58 -11.42
CA ILE A 232 -16.88 -27.64 -12.80
C ILE A 232 -16.52 -28.96 -13.46
N GLY A 233 -15.27 -29.43 -13.30
CA GLY A 233 -14.81 -30.71 -13.82
C GLY A 233 -15.60 -31.89 -13.24
N LEU A 234 -15.90 -31.88 -11.94
CA LEU A 234 -16.65 -32.93 -11.26
C LEU A 234 -18.11 -32.97 -11.75
N LEU A 235 -18.75 -31.80 -11.91
CA LEU A 235 -20.11 -31.68 -12.46
C LEU A 235 -20.19 -32.18 -13.91
N ALA A 236 -19.19 -31.87 -14.73
CA ALA A 236 -19.11 -32.37 -16.11
C ALA A 236 -18.95 -33.91 -16.16
N ALA A 237 -18.10 -34.47 -15.30
CA ALA A 237 -17.91 -35.92 -15.19
C ALA A 237 -19.18 -36.65 -14.71
N MET A 238 -19.90 -36.08 -13.74
CA MET A 238 -21.18 -36.61 -13.26
C MET A 238 -22.27 -36.57 -14.34
N ARG A 239 -22.34 -35.49 -15.14
CA ARG A 239 -23.29 -35.38 -16.26
C ARG A 239 -23.03 -36.42 -17.35
N ARG A 240 -21.76 -36.67 -17.71
CA ARG A 240 -21.39 -37.72 -18.68
C ARG A 240 -21.76 -39.12 -18.19
N ARG A 241 -21.58 -39.42 -16.90
CA ARG A 241 -21.99 -40.71 -16.31
C ARG A 241 -23.49 -40.96 -16.33
N LYS A 242 -24.31 -39.91 -16.23
CA LYS A 242 -25.78 -40.02 -16.34
C LYS A 242 -26.24 -40.30 -17.77
N GLN A 243 -25.58 -39.71 -18.77
CA GLN A 243 -25.89 -39.92 -20.19
C GLN A 243 -25.45 -41.28 -20.71
N ALA A 244 -24.35 -41.86 -20.19
CA ALA A 244 -23.89 -43.20 -20.58
C ALA A 244 -24.71 -44.36 -19.99
N LYS A 245 -25.75 -44.08 -19.18
CA LYS A 245 -26.65 -45.07 -18.58
C LYS A 245 -28.08 -45.04 -19.15
N GLN A 246 -28.31 -44.24 -20.19
CA GLN A 246 -29.53 -44.24 -20.99
C GLN A 246 -29.23 -44.89 -22.34
#